data_AF-A0A960JV52-F1
#
_entry.id   AF-A0A960JV52-F1
#
_cell.length_a   1.000
_cell.length_b   1.000
_cell.length_c   1.000
_cell.angle_alpha   90.00
_cell.angle_beta   90.00
_cell.angle_gamma   90.00
#
_symmetry.space_group_name_H-M   'P 1'
#
loop_
_entity.id
_entity.type
_entity.pdbx_description
1 polymer ?
#
loop_
_entity_poly.entity_id
_entity_poly.type
_entity_poly.pdbx_seq_one_letter_code
_entity_poly.pdbx_strand_id
1 'polypeptide(L)'
;DPQVAVHAVRNLARIAFGTASVKWSQLGFGRTSSTSVDQDTPRNLFGFKDGTANIKAEESEELDKHVWVQPGDDTKAQWLNGGSYLVARRINMHIETWDRESLRGQETIIGRDKGAGAPLSGGDEFAEPDFEIKGDDGTPKVDPLSHVAMAHPVNNDGVRILRRGYNFTDGSDGLGRLDAGLFFIAYMRDPAKQYIPMQTALARDDLLSEYLKHTGSALFAVPPGVKRPGGYVGESLFGS
;
A
#
# COMPACT_ATOMS: atom_id res chain seq x y z
N ASP A 1 -12.81 -15.97 5.44
CA ASP A 1 -13.59 -16.03 6.69
C ASP A 1 -12.75 -15.51 7.86
N PRO A 2 -13.24 -14.55 8.66
CA PRO A 2 -12.51 -13.98 9.79
C PRO A 2 -12.17 -15.00 10.91
N GLN A 3 -13.04 -15.98 11.18
CA GLN A 3 -12.79 -16.98 12.23
C GLN A 3 -11.66 -17.92 11.84
N VAL A 4 -11.62 -18.35 10.57
CA VAL A 4 -10.51 -19.14 10.00
C VAL A 4 -9.19 -18.37 10.09
N ALA A 5 -9.20 -17.08 9.75
CA ALA A 5 -8.00 -16.24 9.82
C ALA A 5 -7.49 -16.10 11.27
N VAL A 6 -8.36 -15.79 12.22
CA VAL A 6 -8.00 -15.68 13.65
C VAL A 6 -7.52 -17.03 14.20
N HIS A 7 -8.16 -18.14 13.82
CA HIS A 7 -7.74 -19.48 14.22
C HIS A 7 -6.33 -19.81 13.72
N ALA A 8 -5.99 -19.48 12.47
CA ALA A 8 -4.66 -19.69 11.93
C ALA A 8 -3.58 -18.91 12.72
N VAL A 9 -3.82 -17.62 12.99
CA VAL A 9 -2.91 -16.78 13.76
C VAL A 9 -2.71 -17.32 15.18
N ARG A 10 -3.79 -17.76 15.85
CA ARG A 10 -3.71 -18.35 17.20
C ARG A 10 -2.89 -19.64 17.21
N ASN A 11 -2.98 -20.47 16.18
CA ASN A 11 -2.16 -21.69 16.08
C ASN A 11 -0.68 -21.37 15.91
N LEU A 12 -0.33 -20.38 15.08
CA LEU A 12 1.06 -19.94 14.91
C LEU A 12 1.63 -19.36 16.21
N ALA A 13 0.87 -18.49 16.90
CA ALA A 13 1.29 -17.92 18.18
C ALA A 13 1.49 -19.01 19.26
N ARG A 14 0.64 -20.04 19.28
CA ARG A 14 0.78 -21.18 20.19
C ARG A 14 2.06 -21.97 19.95
N ILE A 15 2.41 -22.23 18.68
CA ILE A 15 3.63 -22.98 18.32
C ILE A 15 4.89 -22.21 18.73
N ALA A 16 4.85 -20.87 18.70
CA ALA A 16 5.98 -20.02 19.07
C ALA A 16 6.19 -19.86 20.60
N PHE A 17 5.32 -20.42 21.44
CA PHE A 17 5.39 -20.26 22.90
C PHE A 17 6.75 -20.71 23.46
N GLY A 18 7.33 -19.89 24.34
CA GLY A 18 8.66 -20.13 24.91
C GLY A 18 9.83 -19.65 24.05
N THR A 19 9.59 -19.35 22.77
CA THR A 19 10.62 -18.87 21.82
C THR A 19 10.36 -17.44 21.36
N ALA A 20 9.09 -17.05 21.15
CA ALA A 20 8.70 -15.71 20.77
C ALA A 20 7.38 -15.28 21.45
N SER A 21 7.10 -13.97 21.42
CA SER A 21 5.86 -13.38 21.93
C SER A 21 5.25 -12.41 20.90
N VAL A 22 3.94 -12.22 20.98
CA VAL A 22 3.24 -11.27 20.11
C VAL A 22 3.57 -9.85 20.56
N LYS A 23 4.23 -9.09 19.69
CA LYS A 23 4.53 -7.67 19.94
C LYS A 23 3.34 -6.76 19.63
N TRP A 24 2.62 -7.04 18.56
CA TRP A 24 1.41 -6.34 18.15
C TRP A 24 0.59 -7.23 17.20
N SER A 25 -0.69 -6.91 17.03
CA SER A 25 -1.57 -7.49 16.03
C SER A 25 -2.47 -6.40 15.47
N GLN A 26 -2.70 -6.41 14.17
CA GLN A 26 -3.67 -5.53 13.51
C GLN A 26 -4.65 -6.41 12.73
N LEU A 27 -5.93 -6.29 13.06
CA LEU A 27 -6.99 -6.86 12.26
C LEU A 27 -7.33 -5.89 11.14
N GLY A 28 -7.61 -6.45 9.97
CA GLY A 28 -8.08 -5.69 8.82
C GLY A 28 -9.17 -6.46 8.09
N PHE A 29 -9.99 -5.75 7.34
CA PHE A 29 -11.07 -6.31 6.54
C PHE A 29 -11.13 -5.66 5.16
N GLY A 30 -11.80 -6.35 4.25
CA GLY A 30 -11.82 -5.99 2.84
C GLY A 30 -10.43 -6.05 2.21
N ARG A 31 -10.34 -5.70 0.94
CA ARG A 31 -9.06 -5.40 0.28
C ARG A 31 -9.07 -3.92 -0.03
N THR A 32 -7.91 -3.28 -0.08
CA THR A 32 -7.78 -1.89 -0.54
C THR A 32 -6.91 -1.80 -1.79
N SER A 33 -6.73 -2.92 -2.49
CA SER A 33 -6.09 -2.98 -3.78
C SER A 33 -6.49 -4.22 -4.57
N SER A 34 -6.58 -4.08 -5.90
CA SER A 34 -6.59 -5.22 -6.83
C SER A 34 -5.15 -5.62 -7.14
N THR A 35 -4.87 -6.92 -7.07
CA THR A 35 -3.53 -7.51 -7.33
C THR A 35 -3.52 -8.41 -8.58
N SER A 36 -4.62 -8.46 -9.31
CA SER A 36 -4.79 -9.20 -10.57
C SER A 36 -5.82 -8.46 -11.42
N VAL A 37 -5.75 -8.65 -12.73
CA VAL A 37 -6.70 -8.05 -13.70
C VAL A 37 -8.13 -8.56 -13.56
N ASP A 38 -8.32 -9.76 -12.98
CA ASP A 38 -9.63 -10.37 -12.78
C ASP A 38 -10.37 -9.82 -11.54
N GLN A 39 -9.78 -8.84 -10.85
CA GLN A 39 -10.32 -8.28 -9.61
C GLN A 39 -10.81 -6.85 -9.83
N ASP A 40 -12.07 -6.61 -9.49
CA ASP A 40 -12.59 -5.25 -9.36
C ASP A 40 -11.77 -4.46 -8.32
N THR A 41 -11.52 -3.19 -8.62
CA THR A 41 -10.83 -2.29 -7.69
C THR A 41 -11.73 -1.99 -6.49
N PRO A 42 -11.33 -2.36 -5.26
CA PRO A 42 -12.12 -2.09 -4.08
C PRO A 42 -12.07 -0.60 -3.70
N ARG A 43 -12.88 -0.22 -2.70
CA ARG A 43 -12.85 1.13 -2.12
C ARG A 43 -12.27 1.14 -0.72
N ASN A 44 -11.59 2.23 -0.37
CA ASN A 44 -11.17 2.51 1.00
C ASN A 44 -12.24 3.29 1.79
N LEU A 45 -11.96 3.63 3.05
CA LEU A 45 -12.93 4.31 3.92
C LEU A 45 -13.22 5.78 3.55
N PHE A 46 -12.38 6.41 2.74
CA PHE A 46 -12.71 7.70 2.11
C PHE A 46 -13.65 7.55 0.92
N GLY A 47 -13.96 6.32 0.52
CA GLY A 47 -14.88 5.98 -0.55
C GLY A 47 -14.26 6.03 -1.94
N PHE A 48 -12.93 6.17 -2.07
CA PHE A 48 -12.24 6.17 -3.35
C PHE A 48 -11.83 4.75 -3.76
N LYS A 49 -11.79 4.50 -5.07
CA LYS A 49 -11.19 3.27 -5.61
C LYS A 49 -9.71 3.26 -5.25
N ASP A 50 -9.26 2.15 -4.69
CA ASP A 50 -7.91 2.00 -4.18
C ASP A 50 -7.29 0.74 -4.78
N GLY A 51 -6.18 0.92 -5.53
CA GLY A 51 -5.46 -0.16 -6.20
C GLY A 51 -5.47 -0.14 -7.73
N THR A 52 -6.05 0.88 -8.37
CA THR A 52 -6.10 1.03 -9.83
C THR A 52 -4.71 0.88 -10.46
N ALA A 53 -3.75 1.75 -10.12
CA ALA A 53 -2.39 1.75 -10.67
C ALA A 53 -1.42 0.77 -9.96
N ASN A 54 -1.92 -0.30 -9.35
CA ASN A 54 -1.10 -1.28 -8.65
C ASN A 54 -0.39 -2.22 -9.64
N ILE A 55 0.76 -2.78 -9.24
CA ILE A 55 1.38 -3.89 -10.00
C ILE A 55 0.46 -5.12 -9.91
N LYS A 56 0.15 -5.74 -11.04
CA LYS A 56 -0.70 -6.92 -11.14
C LYS A 56 0.15 -8.20 -11.21
N ALA A 57 -0.43 -9.31 -10.79
CA ALA A 57 0.22 -10.62 -10.78
C ALA A 57 0.70 -11.06 -12.18
N GLU A 58 0.00 -10.59 -13.21
CA GLU A 58 0.25 -10.89 -14.62
C GLU A 58 1.42 -10.07 -15.20
N GLU A 59 1.83 -8.98 -14.53
CA GLU A 59 2.96 -8.13 -14.95
C GLU A 59 4.30 -8.69 -14.41
N SER A 60 4.70 -9.90 -14.84
CA SER A 60 5.87 -10.60 -14.30
C SER A 60 7.18 -9.79 -14.38
N GLU A 61 7.39 -9.07 -15.49
CA GLU A 61 8.58 -8.22 -15.66
C GLU A 61 8.61 -7.07 -14.65
N GLU A 62 7.45 -6.47 -14.36
CA GLU A 62 7.33 -5.39 -13.38
C GLU A 62 7.49 -5.91 -11.96
N LEU A 63 7.01 -7.12 -11.66
CA LEU A 63 7.24 -7.80 -10.39
C LEU A 63 8.73 -8.09 -10.18
N ASP A 64 9.44 -8.62 -11.18
CA ASP A 64 10.87 -8.87 -11.11
C ASP A 64 11.68 -7.60 -10.93
N LYS A 65 11.24 -6.51 -11.57
CA LYS A 65 11.89 -5.20 -11.47
C LYS A 65 11.66 -4.54 -10.12
N HIS A 66 10.43 -4.53 -9.62
CA HIS A 66 10.01 -3.67 -8.52
C HIS A 66 9.71 -4.39 -7.19
N VAL A 67 9.47 -5.70 -7.19
CA VAL A 67 9.00 -6.45 -6.00
C VAL A 67 10.01 -7.48 -5.53
N TRP A 68 10.55 -8.29 -6.45
CA TRP A 68 11.41 -9.41 -6.09
C TRP A 68 12.88 -8.99 -5.97
N VAL A 69 13.52 -9.38 -4.86
CA VAL A 69 14.96 -9.22 -4.65
C VAL A 69 15.70 -10.13 -5.62
N GLN A 70 16.59 -9.55 -6.43
CA GLN A 70 17.33 -10.25 -7.46
C GLN A 70 18.72 -10.67 -6.95
N PRO A 71 19.30 -11.75 -7.52
CA PRO A 71 20.70 -12.08 -7.28
C PRO A 71 21.61 -10.88 -7.59
N GLY A 72 22.48 -10.53 -6.64
CA GLY A 72 23.43 -9.42 -6.79
C GLY A 72 22.96 -8.09 -6.19
N ASP A 73 21.70 -7.96 -5.78
CA ASP A 73 21.21 -6.75 -5.09
C ASP A 73 21.94 -6.47 -3.78
N ASP A 74 22.15 -7.53 -2.98
CA ASP A 74 22.95 -7.48 -1.77
C ASP A 74 23.73 -8.79 -1.62
N THR A 75 25.04 -8.70 -1.82
CA THR A 75 25.95 -9.85 -1.71
C THR A 75 26.06 -10.41 -0.29
N LYS A 76 25.66 -9.65 0.73
CA LYS A 76 25.62 -10.07 2.15
C LYS A 76 24.26 -10.66 2.55
N ALA A 77 23.22 -10.47 1.75
CA ALA A 77 21.86 -10.92 2.04
C ALA A 77 21.31 -11.88 0.97
N GLN A 78 22.16 -12.74 0.41
CA GLN A 78 21.78 -13.71 -0.64
C GLN A 78 20.63 -14.63 -0.23
N TRP A 79 20.43 -14.84 1.08
CA TRP A 79 19.31 -15.61 1.63
C TRP A 79 17.94 -15.02 1.25
N LEU A 80 17.87 -13.74 0.90
CA LEU A 80 16.67 -13.01 0.50
C LEU A 80 16.43 -13.03 -1.02
N ASN A 81 17.31 -13.61 -1.83
CA ASN A 81 17.11 -13.70 -3.28
C ASN A 81 15.80 -14.44 -3.63
N GLY A 82 14.94 -13.81 -4.43
CA GLY A 82 13.57 -14.25 -4.74
C GLY A 82 12.55 -13.95 -3.63
N GLY A 83 12.95 -13.25 -2.57
CA GLY A 83 12.08 -12.68 -1.55
C GLY A 83 11.70 -11.22 -1.87
N SER A 84 11.20 -10.50 -0.88
CA SER A 84 10.79 -9.09 -1.01
C SER A 84 10.95 -8.36 0.32
N TYR A 85 10.89 -7.03 0.32
CA TYR A 85 10.71 -6.24 1.52
C TYR A 85 9.25 -5.83 1.67
N LEU A 86 8.76 -5.88 2.91
CA LEU A 86 7.41 -5.48 3.27
C LEU A 86 7.46 -4.26 4.18
N VAL A 87 6.80 -3.18 3.76
CA VAL A 87 6.47 -2.06 4.64
C VAL A 87 5.04 -2.19 5.11
N ALA A 88 4.84 -2.14 6.43
CA ALA A 88 3.53 -2.08 7.07
C ALA A 88 3.35 -0.74 7.78
N ARG A 89 2.23 -0.05 7.53
CA ARG A 89 1.86 1.20 8.19
C ARG A 89 0.42 1.11 8.66
N ARG A 90 0.19 1.45 9.92
CA ARG A 90 -1.17 1.75 10.41
C ARG A 90 -1.41 3.23 10.16
N ILE A 91 -2.35 3.54 9.28
CA ILE A 91 -2.67 4.89 8.84
C ILE A 91 -4.11 5.18 9.23
N ASN A 92 -4.30 5.99 10.25
CA ASN A 92 -5.61 6.49 10.63
C ASN A 92 -6.09 7.51 9.62
N MET A 93 -7.37 7.43 9.27
CA MET A 93 -8.06 8.36 8.40
C MET A 93 -8.91 9.29 9.27
N HIS A 94 -8.73 10.60 9.13
CA HIS A 94 -9.56 11.61 9.82
C HIS A 94 -10.90 11.78 9.08
N ILE A 95 -11.74 10.75 9.14
CA ILE A 95 -12.97 10.61 8.35
C ILE A 95 -13.95 11.75 8.61
N GLU A 96 -14.11 12.19 9.86
CA GLU A 96 -15.05 13.29 10.17
C GLU A 96 -14.57 14.65 9.63
N THR A 97 -13.26 14.85 9.52
CA THR A 97 -12.70 16.03 8.85
C THR A 97 -12.87 15.91 7.34
N TRP A 98 -12.59 14.73 6.80
CA TRP A 98 -12.74 14.42 5.38
C TRP A 98 -14.17 14.62 4.86
N ASP A 99 -15.17 14.22 5.65
CA ASP A 99 -16.59 14.34 5.29
C ASP A 99 -17.07 15.79 5.20
N ARG A 100 -16.29 16.76 5.70
CA ARG A 100 -16.57 18.20 5.56
C ARG A 100 -15.96 18.81 4.31
N GLU A 101 -15.01 18.12 3.67
CA GLU A 101 -14.47 18.54 2.38
C GLU A 101 -15.52 18.31 1.29
N SER A 102 -15.64 19.28 0.40
CA SER A 102 -16.48 19.17 -0.79
C SER A 102 -16.05 18.00 -1.68
N LEU A 103 -17.00 17.38 -2.40
CA LEU A 103 -16.65 16.30 -3.33
C LEU A 103 -15.55 16.73 -4.31
N ARG A 104 -15.65 17.94 -4.87
CA ARG A 104 -14.63 18.49 -5.77
C ARG A 104 -13.27 18.60 -5.08
N GLY A 105 -13.21 19.10 -3.84
CA GLY A 105 -11.97 19.17 -3.08
C GLY A 105 -11.39 17.78 -2.79
N GLN A 106 -12.22 16.80 -2.41
CA GLN A 106 -11.79 15.41 -2.22
C GLN A 106 -11.16 14.84 -3.50
N GLU A 107 -11.80 15.06 -4.64
CA GLU A 107 -11.31 14.60 -5.95
C GLU A 107 -10.03 15.32 -6.36
N THR A 108 -9.89 16.63 -6.10
CA THR A 108 -8.64 17.38 -6.32
C THR A 108 -7.50 16.85 -5.44
N ILE A 109 -7.75 16.60 -4.15
CA ILE A 109 -6.77 16.05 -3.21
C ILE A 109 -6.28 14.68 -3.68
N ILE A 110 -7.18 13.82 -4.17
CA ILE A 110 -6.82 12.49 -4.65
C ILE A 110 -6.19 12.54 -6.06
N GLY A 111 -6.68 13.39 -6.95
CA GLY A 111 -6.32 13.45 -8.37
C GLY A 111 -7.16 12.54 -9.29
N ARG A 112 -8.22 11.92 -8.75
CA ARG A 112 -9.16 11.05 -9.48
C ARG A 112 -10.59 11.36 -9.05
N ASP A 113 -11.55 11.09 -9.91
CA ASP A 113 -12.97 11.18 -9.55
C ASP A 113 -13.37 10.05 -8.58
N LYS A 114 -14.35 10.31 -7.71
CA LYS A 114 -14.79 9.34 -6.70
C LYS A 114 -15.70 8.28 -7.28
N GLY A 115 -16.46 8.58 -8.33
CA GLY A 115 -17.47 7.70 -8.92
C GLY A 115 -16.86 6.56 -9.73
N ALA A 116 -16.31 6.88 -10.89
CA ALA A 116 -15.69 5.95 -11.81
C ALA A 116 -14.24 5.63 -11.43
N GLY A 117 -13.53 6.56 -10.79
CA GLY A 117 -12.10 6.41 -10.46
C GLY A 117 -11.17 6.84 -11.59
N ALA A 118 -11.68 7.53 -12.61
CA ALA A 118 -10.89 8.09 -13.70
C ALA A 118 -10.00 9.24 -13.20
N PRO A 119 -8.85 9.49 -13.83
CA PRO A 119 -8.06 10.67 -13.52
C PRO A 119 -8.84 11.94 -13.91
N LEU A 120 -8.60 13.03 -13.18
CA LEU A 120 -9.26 14.32 -13.48
C LEU A 120 -8.90 14.89 -14.87
N SER A 121 -7.83 14.38 -15.48
CA SER A 121 -7.47 14.63 -16.87
C SER A 121 -8.45 14.04 -17.89
N GLY A 122 -9.27 13.06 -17.49
CA GLY A 122 -10.31 12.40 -18.30
C GLY A 122 -10.03 10.93 -18.62
N GLY A 123 -11.01 10.25 -19.23
CA GLY A 123 -10.96 8.83 -19.56
C GLY A 123 -11.80 7.97 -18.63
N ASP A 124 -11.42 6.70 -18.48
CA ASP A 124 -12.01 5.75 -17.52
C ASP A 124 -11.05 5.49 -16.34
N GLU A 125 -11.40 4.56 -15.46
CA GLU A 125 -10.57 4.18 -14.31
C GLU A 125 -9.11 3.88 -14.71
N PHE A 126 -8.91 3.15 -15.81
CA PHE A 126 -7.60 2.65 -16.22
C PHE A 126 -6.90 3.57 -17.22
N ALA A 127 -7.50 4.71 -17.55
CA ALA A 127 -6.80 5.76 -18.29
C ALA A 127 -5.59 6.26 -17.49
N GLU A 128 -4.49 6.47 -18.23
CA GLU A 128 -3.28 7.04 -17.68
C GLU A 128 -3.51 8.51 -17.31
N PRO A 129 -3.19 8.96 -16.09
CA PRO A 129 -3.29 10.37 -15.74
C PRO A 129 -2.38 11.22 -16.62
N ASP A 130 -2.94 12.29 -17.19
CA ASP A 130 -2.17 13.29 -17.94
C ASP A 130 -2.00 14.54 -17.07
N PHE A 131 -0.78 14.77 -16.59
CA PHE A 131 -0.44 15.89 -15.72
C PHE A 131 -0.21 17.21 -16.46
N GLU A 132 -0.19 17.20 -17.80
CA GLU A 132 0.00 18.40 -18.62
C GLU A 132 -1.34 19.07 -18.99
N ILE A 133 -2.46 18.32 -18.93
CA ILE A 133 -3.78 18.85 -19.25
C ILE A 133 -4.21 19.91 -18.24
N LYS A 134 -4.64 21.06 -18.78
CA LYS A 134 -5.14 22.20 -18.03
C LYS A 134 -6.65 22.35 -18.17
N GLY A 135 -7.28 22.96 -17.16
CA GLY A 135 -8.65 23.44 -17.21
C GLY A 135 -8.76 24.78 -17.96
N ASP A 136 -9.99 25.27 -18.10
CA ASP A 136 -10.30 26.52 -18.80
C ASP A 136 -9.67 27.76 -18.12
N ASP A 137 -9.37 27.66 -16.83
CA ASP A 137 -8.69 28.69 -16.03
C ASP A 137 -7.16 28.63 -16.13
N GLY A 138 -6.62 27.70 -16.93
CA GLY A 138 -5.19 27.50 -17.13
C GLY A 138 -4.48 26.74 -16.00
N THR A 139 -5.21 26.28 -14.98
CA THR A 139 -4.65 25.45 -13.90
C THR A 139 -4.60 23.97 -14.31
N PRO A 140 -3.64 23.16 -13.82
CA PRO A 140 -3.61 21.72 -14.08
C PRO A 140 -4.90 21.04 -13.62
N LYS A 141 -5.48 20.14 -14.44
CA LYS A 141 -6.67 19.37 -14.04
C LYS A 141 -6.37 18.38 -12.92
N VAL A 142 -5.17 17.83 -12.92
CA VAL A 142 -4.64 17.04 -11.81
C VAL A 142 -3.66 17.92 -11.06
N ASP A 143 -3.97 18.27 -9.82
CA ASP A 143 -3.09 19.10 -9.01
C ASP A 143 -1.73 18.40 -8.85
N PRO A 144 -0.59 19.09 -9.08
CA PRO A 144 0.74 18.49 -8.89
C PRO A 144 1.00 17.96 -7.47
N LEU A 145 0.29 18.49 -6.47
CA LEU A 145 0.35 18.05 -5.07
C LEU A 145 -0.76 17.03 -4.71
N SER A 146 -1.60 16.64 -5.68
CA SER A 146 -2.56 15.55 -5.48
C SER A 146 -1.83 14.24 -5.18
N HIS A 147 -2.49 13.39 -4.39
CA HIS A 147 -1.92 12.12 -3.96
C HIS A 147 -1.47 11.25 -5.14
N VAL A 148 -2.29 11.15 -6.20
CA VAL A 148 -1.97 10.39 -7.41
C VAL A 148 -0.76 10.99 -8.13
N ALA A 149 -0.67 12.30 -8.30
CA ALA A 149 0.46 12.93 -8.98
C ALA A 149 1.76 12.70 -8.19
N MET A 150 1.75 12.97 -6.89
CA MET A 150 2.91 12.84 -6.02
C MET A 150 3.41 11.39 -5.89
N ALA A 151 2.52 10.41 -5.93
CA ALA A 151 2.87 8.98 -5.87
C ALA A 151 3.11 8.34 -7.25
N HIS A 152 2.93 9.09 -8.34
CA HIS A 152 3.01 8.52 -9.69
C HIS A 152 4.43 8.11 -10.07
N PRO A 153 4.65 6.99 -10.79
CA PRO A 153 6.00 6.59 -11.23
C PRO A 153 6.71 7.65 -12.07
N VAL A 154 5.99 8.40 -12.93
CA VAL A 154 6.55 9.51 -13.73
C VAL A 154 7.23 10.57 -12.85
N ASN A 155 6.72 10.78 -11.63
CA ASN A 155 7.25 11.76 -10.68
C ASN A 155 8.17 11.12 -9.62
N ASN A 156 8.46 9.82 -9.74
CA ASN A 156 9.26 9.03 -8.79
C ASN A 156 10.24 8.09 -9.51
N ASP A 157 10.92 8.56 -10.56
CA ASP A 157 11.95 7.80 -11.30
C ASP A 157 11.50 6.42 -11.82
N GLY A 158 10.22 6.29 -12.17
CA GLY A 158 9.62 5.04 -12.64
C GLY A 158 9.41 4.00 -11.53
N VAL A 159 9.56 4.37 -10.25
CA VAL A 159 9.31 3.47 -9.11
C VAL A 159 7.85 3.08 -9.06
N ARG A 160 7.60 1.77 -8.95
CA ARG A 160 6.33 1.18 -8.56
C ARG A 160 6.49 0.36 -7.29
N ILE A 161 5.40 0.14 -6.58
CA ILE A 161 5.31 -0.74 -5.40
C ILE A 161 4.03 -1.57 -5.50
N LEU A 162 4.05 -2.78 -4.97
CA LEU A 162 2.86 -3.62 -4.89
C LEU A 162 2.12 -3.34 -3.59
N ARG A 163 1.01 -2.59 -3.65
CA ARG A 163 0.16 -2.29 -2.50
C ARG A 163 -0.83 -3.41 -2.26
N ARG A 164 -1.00 -3.83 -1.01
CA ARG A 164 -1.86 -4.95 -0.59
C ARG A 164 -2.42 -4.74 0.81
N GLY A 165 -2.98 -3.56 1.03
CA GLY A 165 -3.53 -3.14 2.31
C GLY A 165 -4.93 -3.70 2.62
N TYR A 166 -5.37 -3.41 3.84
CA TYR A 166 -6.68 -3.74 4.40
C TYR A 166 -7.26 -2.52 5.10
N ASN A 167 -8.57 -2.32 5.06
CA ASN A 167 -9.21 -1.32 5.93
C ASN A 167 -9.22 -1.84 7.37
N PHE A 168 -9.26 -0.95 8.36
CA PHE A 168 -9.51 -1.31 9.76
C PHE A 168 -10.49 -0.33 10.41
N THR A 169 -11.19 -0.83 11.44
CA THR A 169 -12.08 -0.07 12.32
C THR A 169 -11.98 -0.70 13.71
N ASP A 170 -11.35 -0.01 14.65
CA ASP A 170 -11.05 -0.49 16.00
C ASP A 170 -11.96 0.19 17.06
N GLY A 171 -13.12 0.71 16.63
CA GLY A 171 -14.07 1.41 17.49
C GLY A 171 -13.89 2.93 17.43
N SER A 172 -13.98 3.59 18.57
CA SER A 172 -13.77 5.03 18.68
C SER A 172 -12.45 5.37 19.35
N ASP A 173 -11.82 6.46 18.94
CA ASP A 173 -10.75 7.07 19.71
C ASP A 173 -11.29 7.61 21.04
N GLY A 174 -10.39 7.87 21.99
CA GLY A 174 -10.76 8.41 23.31
C GLY A 174 -11.41 9.81 23.29
N LEU A 175 -11.65 10.38 22.10
CA LEU A 175 -12.31 11.67 21.86
C LEU A 175 -13.66 11.49 21.12
N GLY A 176 -14.11 10.24 20.90
CA GLY A 176 -15.38 9.92 20.25
C GLY A 176 -15.35 9.95 18.73
N ARG A 177 -14.18 10.05 18.10
CA ARG A 177 -14.00 9.94 16.64
C ARG A 177 -13.77 8.48 16.27
N LEU A 178 -13.91 8.11 15.01
CA LEU A 178 -13.69 6.73 14.58
C LEU A 178 -12.19 6.37 14.54
N ASP A 179 -11.77 5.32 15.27
CA ASP A 179 -10.41 4.76 15.12
C ASP A 179 -10.42 3.81 13.92
N ALA A 180 -10.32 4.40 12.73
CA ALA A 180 -10.36 3.67 11.48
C ALA A 180 -9.37 4.22 10.46
N GLY A 181 -9.09 3.40 9.45
CA GLY A 181 -8.27 3.82 8.33
C GLY A 181 -7.74 2.64 7.53
N LEU A 182 -6.50 2.78 7.08
CA LEU A 182 -5.81 1.84 6.21
C LEU A 182 -4.66 1.18 6.97
N PHE A 183 -4.70 -0.15 7.07
CA PHE A 183 -3.52 -0.95 7.34
C PHE A 183 -2.79 -1.18 6.03
N PHE A 184 -1.94 -0.21 5.69
CA PHE A 184 -1.19 -0.19 4.46
C PHE A 184 -0.08 -1.25 4.53
N ILE A 185 -0.07 -2.14 3.55
CA ILE A 185 0.99 -3.11 3.33
C ILE A 185 1.47 -2.91 1.91
N ALA A 186 2.77 -2.80 1.73
CA ALA A 186 3.36 -2.77 0.40
C ALA A 186 4.60 -3.65 0.32
N TYR A 187 4.78 -4.26 -0.84
CA TYR A 187 5.93 -5.07 -1.18
C TYR A 187 6.79 -4.35 -2.22
N MET A 188 8.10 -4.39 -2.02
CA MET A 188 9.08 -3.79 -2.92
C MET A 188 10.44 -4.49 -2.83
N ARG A 189 11.25 -4.32 -3.87
CA ARG A 189 12.60 -4.87 -3.98
C ARG A 189 13.63 -4.12 -3.13
N ASP A 190 13.54 -2.80 -3.06
CA ASP A 190 14.45 -1.93 -2.31
C ASP A 190 13.69 -0.75 -1.68
N PRO A 191 13.33 -0.82 -0.38
CA PRO A 191 12.63 0.25 0.30
C PRO A 191 13.38 1.59 0.32
N ALA A 192 14.71 1.57 0.32
CA ALA A 192 15.53 2.78 0.39
C ALA A 192 15.48 3.58 -0.91
N LYS A 193 15.30 2.91 -2.04
CA LYS A 193 15.15 3.55 -3.36
C LYS A 193 13.70 3.75 -3.77
N GLN A 194 12.77 2.95 -3.24
CA GLN A 194 11.38 2.96 -3.68
C GLN A 194 10.45 3.65 -2.67
N TYR A 195 10.26 3.04 -1.50
CA TYR A 195 9.23 3.50 -0.57
C TYR A 195 9.63 4.77 0.20
N ILE A 196 10.86 4.80 0.73
CA ILE A 196 11.31 5.85 1.64
C ILE A 196 11.33 7.23 0.96
N PRO A 197 11.91 7.40 -0.24
CA PRO A 197 11.92 8.71 -0.91
C PRO A 197 10.51 9.19 -1.25
N MET A 198 9.68 8.32 -1.85
CA MET A 198 8.30 8.61 -2.21
C MET A 198 7.48 9.02 -0.97
N GLN A 199 7.51 8.23 0.10
CA GLN A 199 6.78 8.54 1.33
C GLN A 199 7.28 9.82 2.01
N THR A 200 8.57 10.14 1.89
CA THR A 200 9.14 11.39 2.43
C THR A 200 8.62 12.60 1.67
N ALA A 201 8.50 12.52 0.35
CA ALA A 201 7.88 13.57 -0.46
C ALA A 201 6.39 13.73 -0.12
N LEU A 202 5.65 12.61 -0.04
CA LEU A 202 4.23 12.63 0.35
C LEU A 202 4.02 13.26 1.73
N ALA A 203 4.81 12.88 2.73
CA ALA A 203 4.68 13.42 4.08
C ALA A 203 4.98 14.94 4.17
N ARG A 204 5.70 15.50 3.18
CA ARG A 204 6.05 16.92 3.15
C ARG A 204 4.99 17.76 2.43
N ASP A 205 4.53 17.30 1.26
CA ASP A 205 3.79 18.16 0.32
C ASP A 205 2.43 17.60 -0.13
N ASP A 206 2.10 16.33 0.16
CA ASP A 206 0.83 15.72 -0.29
C ASP A 206 -0.39 16.35 0.39
N LEU A 207 -1.36 16.78 -0.42
CA LEU A 207 -2.63 17.33 0.06
C LEU A 207 -3.41 16.35 0.94
N LEU A 208 -3.28 15.03 0.69
CA LEU A 208 -3.96 14.01 1.48
C LEU A 208 -3.37 13.86 2.89
N SER A 209 -2.12 14.27 3.11
CA SER A 209 -1.43 14.11 4.41
C SER A 209 -2.15 14.81 5.56
N GLU A 210 -2.91 15.88 5.30
CA GLU A 210 -3.74 16.56 6.33
C GLU A 210 -4.82 15.63 6.92
N TYR A 211 -5.30 14.66 6.14
CA TYR A 211 -6.38 13.74 6.52
C TYR A 211 -5.87 12.40 7.03
N LEU A 212 -4.55 12.22 7.11
CA LEU A 212 -3.91 10.96 7.47
C LEU A 212 -3.04 11.11 8.72
N LYS A 213 -3.08 10.11 9.58
CA LYS A 213 -2.17 10.01 10.72
C LYS A 213 -1.53 8.63 10.78
N HIS A 214 -0.22 8.57 10.56
CA HIS A 214 0.54 7.34 10.72
C HIS A 214 0.76 7.04 12.21
N THR A 215 0.19 5.94 12.70
CA THR A 215 0.21 5.56 14.13
C THR A 215 1.00 4.27 14.40
N GLY A 216 1.38 3.55 13.35
CA GLY A 216 2.21 2.34 13.44
C GLY A 216 3.07 2.15 12.22
N SER A 217 4.24 1.53 12.40
CA SER A 217 5.19 1.27 11.32
C SER A 217 6.01 0.02 11.59
N ALA A 218 6.27 -0.75 10.55
CA ALA A 218 7.25 -1.82 10.56
C ALA A 218 7.82 -2.04 9.15
N LEU A 219 9.07 -2.52 9.10
CA LEU A 219 9.74 -2.97 7.88
C LEU A 219 10.22 -4.41 8.12
N PHE A 220 9.94 -5.29 7.18
CA PHE A 220 10.30 -6.71 7.25
C PHE A 220 11.00 -7.14 5.96
N ALA A 221 11.97 -8.05 6.08
CA ALA A 221 12.42 -8.86 4.98
C ALA A 221 11.56 -10.13 4.91
N VAL A 222 11.00 -10.42 3.74
CA VAL A 222 10.15 -11.57 3.47
C VAL A 222 10.96 -12.56 2.62
N PRO A 223 11.45 -13.68 3.21
CA PRO A 223 12.23 -14.67 2.48
C PRO A 223 11.48 -15.26 1.26
N PRO A 224 12.19 -15.87 0.30
CA PRO A 224 11.54 -16.58 -0.79
C PRO A 224 10.67 -17.74 -0.30
N GLY A 225 9.76 -18.19 -1.16
CA GLY A 225 8.95 -19.38 -0.93
C GLY A 225 9.79 -20.67 -0.75
N VAL A 226 9.18 -21.70 -0.17
CA VAL A 226 9.81 -22.99 0.06
C VAL A 226 10.12 -23.67 -1.28
N LYS A 227 11.40 -23.97 -1.54
CA LYS A 227 11.87 -24.47 -2.85
C LYS A 227 11.81 -25.98 -3.02
N ARG A 228 11.74 -26.75 -1.93
CA ARG A 228 11.80 -28.21 -1.96
C ARG A 228 10.86 -28.84 -0.94
N PRO A 229 10.36 -30.06 -1.19
CA PRO A 229 9.64 -30.84 -0.19
C PRO A 229 10.46 -30.97 1.10
N GLY A 230 9.81 -30.76 2.24
CA GLY A 230 10.44 -30.80 3.56
C GLY A 230 11.28 -29.56 3.95
N GLY A 231 11.38 -28.54 3.09
CA GLY A 231 11.98 -27.26 3.44
C GLY A 231 11.02 -26.36 4.24
N TYR A 232 11.52 -25.21 4.72
CA TYR A 232 10.75 -24.22 5.47
C TYR A 232 11.08 -22.77 5.04
N VAL A 233 10.18 -21.83 5.31
CA VAL A 233 10.39 -20.40 5.00
C VAL A 233 11.56 -19.87 5.83
N GLY A 234 12.52 -19.22 5.17
CA GLY A 234 13.75 -18.74 5.83
C GLY A 234 14.85 -19.80 5.98
N GLU A 235 14.70 -21.00 5.38
CA GLU A 235 15.73 -22.04 5.36
C GLU A 235 17.07 -21.51 4.83
N SER A 236 17.06 -20.63 3.83
CA SER A 236 18.27 -19.99 3.30
C SER A 236 19.02 -19.09 4.28
N LEU A 237 18.37 -18.65 5.36
CA LEU A 237 18.95 -17.79 6.39
C LEU A 237 19.32 -18.56 7.66
N PHE A 238 18.49 -19.52 8.08
CA PHE A 238 18.66 -20.23 9.35
C PHE A 238 19.25 -21.64 9.20
N GLY A 239 19.25 -22.19 7.99
CA GLY A 239 19.78 -23.52 7.69
C GLY A 239 21.26 -23.53 7.34
N SER A 240 21.89 -22.36 7.20
CA SER A 240 23.33 -22.17 6.99
C SER A 240 24.13 -22.24 8.28
#